data_AF-A0AB35K949-F1
#
_entry.id   AF-A0AB35K949-F1
#
_cell.length_a   1.000
_cell.length_b   1.000
_cell.length_c   1.000
_cell.angle_alpha   90.00
_cell.angle_beta   90.00
_cell.angle_gamma   90.00
#
_symmetry.space_group_name_H-M   'P 1'
#
loop_
_entity.id
_entity.type
_entity.pdbx_description
1 polymer ?
#
loop_
_entity_poly.entity_id
_entity_poly.type
_entity_poly.pdbx_seq_one_letter_code
_entity_poly.pdbx_strand_id
1 'polypeptide(L)' 'MVRKYFGTDGIRGKANEGAMTAETALRVGMAAGRVFRRGDHRHRVVIGKDKRS' A
#
# COMPACT_ATOMS: atom_id res chain seq x y z
N MET A 1 -19.18 -5.45 8.12
CA MET A 1 -17.79 -5.52 8.62
C MET A 1 -17.08 -4.23 8.24
N VAL A 2 -16.59 -3.45 9.20
CA VAL A 2 -15.87 -2.20 8.90
C VAL A 2 -14.52 -2.55 8.26
N ARG A 3 -14.19 -1.95 7.11
CA ARG A 3 -12.89 -2.16 6.45
C ARG A 3 -11.78 -1.60 7.34
N LYS A 4 -10.85 -2.46 7.78
CA LYS A 4 -9.78 -2.10 8.74
C LYS A 4 -8.68 -1.21 8.13
N TYR A 5 -8.37 -1.39 6.86
CA TYR A 5 -7.25 -0.71 6.19
C TYR A 5 -7.70 0.13 4.99
N PHE A 6 -8.40 -0.46 4.02
CA PHE A 6 -8.76 0.22 2.77
C PHE A 6 -10.14 0.88 2.84
N GLY A 7 -10.18 2.21 2.82
CA GLY A 7 -11.39 3.00 2.57
C GLY A 7 -11.72 3.08 1.08
N THR A 8 -12.46 4.10 0.66
CA THR A 8 -12.78 4.34 -0.76
C THR A 8 -11.50 4.62 -1.56
N ASP A 9 -10.65 5.52 -1.05
CA ASP A 9 -9.46 6.01 -1.77
C ASP A 9 -8.13 5.46 -1.24
N GLY A 10 -8.16 4.23 -0.72
CA GLY A 10 -6.99 3.54 -0.16
C GLY A 10 -6.86 3.66 1.35
N ILE A 11 -5.65 3.44 1.87
CA ILE A 11 -5.31 3.69 3.27
C ILE A 11 -5.01 5.17 3.40
N ARG A 12 -5.70 5.88 4.30
CA ARG A 12 -5.59 7.33 4.49
C ARG A 12 -5.45 7.64 5.98
N GLY A 13 -4.79 8.74 6.30
CA GLY A 13 -4.53 9.19 7.66
C GLY A 13 -3.34 10.13 7.71
N LYS A 14 -3.05 10.67 8.91
CA LYS A 14 -1.84 11.45 9.16
C LYS A 14 -0.62 10.51 9.15
N ALA A 15 0.46 10.95 8.52
CA ALA A 15 1.67 10.15 8.40
C ALA A 15 2.21 9.77 9.79
N ASN A 16 2.69 8.53 9.90
CA ASN A 16 3.20 7.92 11.13
C ASN A 16 2.16 7.74 12.25
N GLU A 17 0.87 7.84 11.94
CA GLU A 17 -0.22 7.60 12.90
C GLU A 17 -1.19 6.53 12.37
N GLY A 18 -1.82 5.80 13.31
CA GLY A 18 -2.84 4.80 12.99
C GLY A 18 -2.37 3.77 11.96
N ALA A 19 -3.10 3.67 10.84
CA ALA A 19 -2.76 2.77 9.74
C ALA A 19 -1.80 3.39 8.69
N MET A 20 -1.47 4.69 8.78
CA MET A 20 -0.58 5.38 7.84
C MET A 20 0.87 5.37 8.36
N THR A 21 1.37 4.18 8.70
CA THR A 21 2.74 3.97 9.19
C THR A 21 3.63 3.34 8.13
N ALA A 22 4.94 3.54 8.24
CA ALA A 22 5.92 2.90 7.36
C ALA A 22 5.82 1.35 7.39
N GLU A 23 5.58 0.76 8.56
CA GLU A 23 5.36 -0.68 8.72
C GLU A 23 4.12 -1.14 7.93
N THR A 24 3.02 -0.40 8.01
CA THR A 24 1.80 -0.73 7.25
C THR A 24 2.05 -0.61 5.76
N ALA A 25 2.74 0.44 5.29
CA ALA A 25 3.09 0.62 3.89
C ALA A 25 3.95 -0.55 3.37
N LEU A 26 4.96 -0.99 4.14
CA LEU A 26 5.79 -2.14 3.80
C LEU A 26 4.97 -3.42 3.68
N ARG A 27 4.09 -3.70 4.65
CA ARG A 27 3.20 -4.88 4.64
C ARG A 27 2.26 -4.87 3.45
N VAL A 28 1.71 -3.70 3.09
CA VAL A 28 0.85 -3.54 1.91
C VAL A 28 1.64 -3.80 0.63
N GLY A 29 2.87 -3.29 0.52
CA GLY A 29 3.74 -3.55 -0.62
C GLY A 29 4.04 -5.04 -0.80
N MET A 30 4.38 -5.75 0.28
CA MET A 30 4.59 -7.20 0.24
C MET A 30 3.31 -7.97 -0.16
N ALA A 31 2.17 -7.59 0.41
CA ALA A 31 0.89 -8.20 0.09
C ALA A 31 0.52 -7.96 -1.38
N ALA A 32 0.67 -6.73 -1.88
CA ALA A 32 0.43 -6.39 -3.27
C ALA A 32 1.36 -7.18 -4.20
N GLY A 33 2.65 -7.27 -3.87
CA GLY A 33 3.61 -8.08 -4.63
C GLY A 33 3.20 -9.56 -4.72
N ARG A 34 2.67 -10.13 -3.63
CA ARG A 34 2.14 -11.50 -3.63
C ARG A 34 0.85 -11.64 -4.46
N VAL A 35 -0.08 -10.71 -4.30
CA VAL A 35 -1.41 -10.75 -4.95
C VAL A 35 -1.33 -10.51 -6.46
N PHE A 36 -0.48 -9.58 -6.91
CA PHE A 36 -0.38 -9.21 -8.32
C PHE A 36 0.67 -10.01 -9.11
N ARG A 37 1.35 -10.97 -8.46
CA ARG A 37 2.29 -11.87 -9.13
C ARG A 37 1.53 -12.83 -10.05
N ARG A 38 1.75 -12.69 -11.36
CA ARG A 38 1.10 -13.50 -12.42
C ARG A 38 2.00 -13.64 -13.65
N GLY A 39 1.87 -14.74 -14.38
CA GLY A 39 2.64 -15.00 -15.60
C GLY A 39 4.13 -15.24 -15.35
N ASP A 40 4.85 -15.60 -16.41
CA ASP A 40 6.29 -15.86 -16.39
C ASP A 40 7.06 -14.72 -17.06
N HIS A 41 7.23 -13.63 -16.32
CA HIS A 41 8.02 -12.48 -16.73
C HIS A 41 8.56 -11.74 -15.50
N ARG A 42 9.55 -10.87 -15.69
CA ARG A 42 10.03 -10.01 -14.60
C ARG A 42 8.94 -9.03 -14.18
N HIS A 43 8.44 -9.16 -12.96
CA HIS A 43 7.44 -8.24 -12.40
C HIS A 43 8.08 -6.87 -12.13
N ARG A 44 7.34 -5.80 -12.41
CA ARG A 44 7.78 -4.40 -12.23
C ARG A 44 6.64 -3.61 -11.59
N VAL A 45 7.00 -2.63 -10.76
CA VAL A 45 6.08 -1.73 -10.06
C VAL A 45 6.57 -0.30 -10.24
N VAL A 46 5.64 0.62 -10.48
CA VAL A 46 5.91 2.06 -10.51
C VAL A 46 5.28 2.67 -9.25
N ILE A 47 6.07 3.46 -8.51
CA ILE A 47 5.62 4.11 -7.27
C ILE A 47 5.62 5.63 -7.51
N GLY A 48 4.45 6.24 -7.40
CA GLY A 48 4.29 7.70 -7.41
C GLY A 48 4.18 8.26 -6.00
N LYS A 49 4.70 9.48 -5.80
CA LYS A 49 4.56 10.25 -4.56
C LYS A 49 4.11 11.67 -4.88
N ASP A 50 3.24 12.21 -4.04
CA ASP A 50 2.86 13.62 -3.98
C ASP A 50 3.82 14.43 -3.08
N LYS A 51 3.95 15.74 -3.29
CA LYS A 51 4.89 16.63 -2.56
C LYS A 51 4.42 17.00 -1.15
N ARG A 52 4.02 16.00 -0.37
CA ARG A 52 3.69 16.18 1.05
C ARG A 52 4.94 16.20 1.93
N SER A 53 4.92 17.07 2.93
CA SER A 53 5.91 17.24 4.00
C SER A 53 5.88 16.07 4.98
#